data_AF-A0A1A3SNM1-F1
#
_entry.id   AF-A0A1A3SNM1-F1
#
_cell.length_a   1.000
_cell.length_b   1.000
_cell.length_c   1.000
_cell.angle_alpha   90.00
_cell.angle_beta   90.00
_cell.angle_gamma   90.00
#
_symmetry.space_group_name_H-M   'P 1'
#
loop_
_entity.id
_entity.type
_entity.pdbx_description
1 polymer ?
#
loop_
_entity_poly.entity_id
_entity_poly.type
_entity_poly.pdbx_seq_one_letter_code
_entity_poly.pdbx_strand_id
1 'polypeptide(L)'
;MDRSTVVSTDADNTPKGTDAPGHAGVPGQPSDAELASMSREELLELGGKLDGVEIVYKEDRWPVKGTKAEKRAERLVANWLLLGGLSGLALLLVFLFWPWEYRGGDTEGHSWYDLATPLYGLTFGLSILAIGIGAVLYQKKFIPEEISIQERHDGRSPEIQRKTVAANLADGLESSTIKRRKLIGLSLGIGLGAFGAGTLVAFIGGLIKNPWKPVVPTADGKKAVLWTSGWTPRFKGETIFLARATGNAGTGAPFVKMRPEDLDAGGMETVFPWRESDGDGTTTESHHRLNEILMGVRNPVMLIRIKPGDMHRVVKRQGQESFNFGDLFAFTKVCSHLGCPASLYEQQSYRILCPCHQSQFDALHFAKPIFGPAARALAQLPITIDKDGYLVANGDFIEPVGPAFWERKTS
;
A
#
# COMPACT_ATOMS: atom_id res chain seq x y z
N MET A 1 43.06 5.09 61.76
CA MET A 1 42.07 4.78 62.80
C MET A 1 40.89 4.14 62.11
N ASP A 2 40.50 2.89 62.32
CA ASP A 2 41.12 1.70 62.87
C ASP A 2 40.40 0.57 62.12
N ARG A 3 41.13 -0.32 61.46
CA ARG A 3 40.58 -1.44 60.69
C ARG A 3 40.75 -2.69 61.55
N SER A 4 39.69 -3.08 62.24
CA SER A 4 39.61 -4.38 62.91
C SER A 4 38.46 -5.19 62.32
N THR A 5 38.91 -6.23 61.63
CA THR A 5 38.22 -7.43 61.17
C THR A 5 37.21 -7.99 62.18
N VAL A 6 35.99 -8.27 61.70
CA VAL A 6 35.18 -9.37 62.23
C VAL A 6 34.95 -10.36 61.09
N VAL A 7 35.60 -11.50 61.22
CA VAL A 7 35.31 -12.73 60.50
C VAL A 7 33.95 -13.22 60.99
N SER A 8 32.96 -13.33 60.12
CA SER A 8 31.81 -14.19 60.33
C SER A 8 31.81 -15.22 59.20
N THR A 9 31.97 -16.46 59.62
CA THR A 9 32.04 -17.69 58.85
C THR A 9 30.81 -17.89 57.96
N ASP A 10 31.07 -18.45 56.78
CA ASP A 10 30.08 -19.10 55.92
C ASP A 10 29.15 -20.01 56.73
N ALA A 11 27.87 -19.69 56.72
CA ALA A 11 26.80 -20.63 57.04
C ALA A 11 25.61 -20.33 56.15
N ASP A 12 25.52 -21.11 55.08
CA ASP A 12 24.29 -21.55 54.45
C ASP A 12 23.49 -20.47 53.68
N ASN A 13 23.94 -20.22 52.44
CA ASN A 13 23.20 -19.45 51.44
C ASN A 13 22.31 -20.38 50.58
N THR A 14 21.69 -21.38 51.22
CA THR A 14 20.58 -22.13 50.63
C THR A 14 19.33 -21.23 50.61
N PRO A 15 18.54 -21.24 49.53
CA PRO A 15 17.24 -20.56 49.52
C PRO A 15 16.42 -21.12 50.69
N LYS A 16 16.21 -20.30 51.72
CA LYS A 16 15.47 -20.70 52.92
C LYS A 16 14.00 -20.78 52.57
N GLY A 17 13.44 -21.97 52.72
CA GLY A 17 12.04 -22.27 52.54
C GLY A 17 11.10 -21.47 53.43
N THR A 18 9.81 -21.52 53.15
CA THR A 18 8.78 -20.84 53.98
C THR A 18 8.73 -21.34 55.42
N ASP A 19 9.38 -22.48 55.68
CA ASP A 19 9.47 -23.17 56.97
C ASP A 19 10.67 -22.73 57.82
N ALA A 20 11.47 -21.76 57.35
CA ALA A 20 12.64 -21.29 58.08
C ALA A 20 12.25 -20.53 59.38
N PRO A 21 13.01 -20.70 60.48
CA PRO A 21 12.71 -20.01 61.74
C PRO A 21 12.61 -18.49 61.55
N GLY A 22 11.42 -17.92 61.78
CA GLY A 22 11.15 -16.49 61.64
C GLY A 22 10.36 -16.07 60.39
N HIS A 23 9.95 -17.01 59.53
CA HIS A 23 8.91 -16.76 58.51
C HIS A 23 7.58 -17.34 58.99
N ALA A 24 6.58 -16.49 59.21
CA ALA A 24 5.21 -16.93 59.36
C ALA A 24 4.66 -17.17 57.95
N GLY A 25 4.46 -18.44 57.57
CA GLY A 25 3.84 -18.80 56.30
C GLY A 25 2.51 -18.09 56.09
N VAL A 26 2.14 -17.82 54.83
CA VAL A 26 0.85 -17.22 54.51
C VAL A 26 -0.26 -18.18 54.93
N PRO A 27 -1.29 -17.74 55.69
CA PRO A 27 -2.35 -18.63 56.15
C PRO A 27 -3.01 -19.38 55.00
N GLY A 28 -2.99 -20.72 55.05
CA GLY A 28 -3.58 -21.58 54.03
C GLY A 28 -2.63 -22.04 52.91
N GLN A 29 -1.34 -21.68 52.96
CA GLN A 29 -0.31 -22.25 52.07
C GLN A 29 0.40 -23.43 52.74
N PRO A 30 0.67 -24.53 52.01
CA PRO A 30 1.42 -25.68 52.53
C PRO A 30 2.88 -25.31 52.86
N SER A 31 3.45 -25.97 53.86
CA SER A 31 4.88 -25.89 54.20
C SER A 31 5.77 -26.53 53.12
N ASP A 32 7.04 -26.14 53.07
CA ASP A 32 8.02 -26.75 52.17
C ASP A 32 8.15 -28.26 52.41
N ALA A 33 8.07 -28.70 53.67
CA ALA A 33 8.04 -30.11 54.04
C ALA A 33 6.80 -30.85 53.50
N GLU A 34 5.63 -30.21 53.51
CA GLU A 34 4.39 -30.76 52.94
C GLU A 34 4.48 -30.81 51.40
N LEU A 35 4.95 -29.75 50.75
CA LEU A 35 5.15 -29.69 49.30
C LEU A 35 6.07 -30.81 48.80
N ALA A 36 7.14 -31.12 49.55
CA ALA A 36 8.07 -32.20 49.21
C ALA A 36 7.42 -33.59 49.28
N SER A 37 6.31 -33.74 50.00
CA SER A 37 5.58 -34.99 50.15
C SER A 37 4.38 -35.14 49.21
N MET A 38 3.96 -34.06 48.54
CA MET A 38 2.81 -34.06 47.63
C MET A 38 3.12 -34.76 46.31
N SER A 39 2.11 -35.47 45.79
CA SER A 39 2.12 -36.01 44.44
C SER A 39 2.00 -34.91 43.39
N ARG A 40 2.33 -35.24 42.14
CA ARG A 40 2.22 -34.30 41.01
C ARG A 40 0.78 -33.84 40.81
N GLU A 41 -0.19 -34.73 40.97
CA GLU A 41 -1.61 -34.43 40.84
C GLU A 41 -2.08 -33.45 41.95
N GLU A 42 -1.64 -33.65 43.20
CA GLU A 42 -1.94 -32.74 44.30
C GLU A 42 -1.31 -31.35 44.11
N LEU A 43 -0.09 -31.29 43.57
CA LEU A 43 0.57 -30.03 43.23
C LEU A 43 -0.14 -29.29 42.08
N LEU A 44 -0.70 -30.02 41.12
CA LEU A 44 -1.45 -29.44 40.00
C LEU A 44 -2.79 -28.86 40.47
N GLU A 45 -3.47 -29.54 41.40
CA GLU A 45 -4.68 -29.01 42.04
C GLU A 45 -4.37 -27.79 42.92
N LEU A 46 -3.27 -27.82 43.68
CA LEU A 46 -2.81 -26.69 44.49
C LEU A 46 -2.54 -25.45 43.63
N GLY A 47 -1.84 -25.61 42.50
CA GLY A 47 -1.58 -24.51 41.56
C GLY A 47 -2.86 -23.90 41.00
N GLY A 48 -3.83 -24.73 40.63
CA GLY A 48 -5.14 -24.25 40.18
C GLY A 48 -5.86 -23.43 41.26
N LYS A 49 -5.91 -23.92 42.50
CA LYS A 49 -6.54 -23.23 43.63
C LYS A 49 -5.97 -21.83 43.88
N LEU A 50 -4.67 -21.65 43.70
CA LEU A 50 -4.01 -20.34 43.88
C LEU A 50 -4.49 -19.30 42.85
N ASP A 51 -4.84 -19.74 41.65
CA ASP A 51 -5.27 -18.88 40.53
C ASP A 51 -6.80 -18.87 40.32
N GLY A 52 -7.56 -19.47 41.24
CA GLY A 52 -9.02 -19.63 41.10
C GLY A 52 -9.43 -20.55 39.95
N VAL A 53 -8.56 -21.48 39.55
CA VAL A 53 -8.78 -22.49 38.51
C VAL A 53 -9.12 -23.84 39.15
N GLU A 54 -10.27 -24.39 38.80
CA GLU A 54 -10.72 -25.73 39.21
C GLU A 54 -10.82 -26.64 37.99
N ILE A 55 -10.12 -27.79 38.02
CA ILE A 55 -10.25 -28.82 36.99
C ILE A 55 -11.36 -29.78 37.39
N VAL A 56 -12.53 -29.61 36.78
CA VAL A 56 -13.75 -30.38 37.14
C VAL A 56 -13.75 -31.77 36.49
N TYR A 57 -13.12 -31.88 35.32
CA TYR A 57 -13.08 -33.13 34.57
C TYR A 57 -11.75 -33.25 33.86
N LYS A 58 -11.10 -34.40 34.01
CA LYS A 58 -9.89 -34.77 33.29
C LYS A 58 -9.84 -36.29 33.10
N GLU A 59 -10.14 -36.76 31.89
CA GLU A 59 -10.10 -38.19 31.57
C GLU A 59 -9.09 -38.49 30.45
N ASP A 60 -8.33 -39.56 30.65
CA ASP A 60 -7.45 -40.13 29.63
C ASP A 60 -8.28 -40.59 28.42
N ARG A 61 -7.84 -40.26 27.21
CA ARG A 61 -8.50 -40.66 25.96
C ARG A 61 -8.47 -42.17 25.74
N TRP A 62 -7.50 -42.88 26.33
CA TRP A 62 -7.32 -44.33 26.19
C TRP A 62 -7.12 -44.99 27.57
N PRO A 63 -8.21 -45.19 28.34
CA PRO A 63 -8.13 -45.80 29.67
C PRO A 63 -7.69 -47.27 29.60
N VAL A 64 -8.09 -47.99 28.53
CA VAL A 64 -7.59 -49.34 28.24
C VAL A 64 -6.37 -49.21 27.32
N LYS A 65 -5.20 -49.59 27.84
CA LYS A 65 -3.92 -49.47 27.13
C LYS A 65 -3.72 -50.56 26.09
N GLY A 66 -3.06 -50.21 24.99
CA GLY A 66 -2.60 -51.14 23.96
C GLY A 66 -3.70 -51.64 23.02
N THR A 67 -4.82 -50.95 22.92
CA THR A 67 -5.94 -51.39 22.07
C THR A 67 -5.60 -51.27 20.59
N LYS A 68 -6.26 -52.08 19.74
CA LYS A 68 -6.11 -51.97 18.28
C LYS A 68 -6.58 -50.61 17.74
N ALA A 69 -7.55 -49.99 18.41
CA ALA A 69 -8.08 -48.68 18.04
C ALA A 69 -7.07 -47.56 18.37
N GLU A 70 -6.45 -47.61 19.55
CA GLU A 70 -5.38 -46.69 19.96
C GLU A 70 -4.21 -46.70 18.97
N LYS A 71 -3.68 -47.89 18.65
CA LYS A 71 -2.61 -48.06 17.65
C LYS A 71 -3.00 -47.58 16.24
N ARG A 72 -4.30 -47.53 15.91
CA ARG A 72 -4.77 -46.97 14.63
C ARG A 72 -4.80 -45.44 14.67
N ALA A 73 -5.25 -44.85 15.77
CA ALA A 73 -5.23 -43.40 15.97
C ALA A 73 -3.79 -42.84 16.00
N GLU A 74 -2.87 -43.57 16.61
CA GLU A 74 -1.44 -43.23 16.67
C GLU A 74 -0.86 -43.13 15.25
N ARG A 75 -1.07 -44.18 14.44
CA ARG A 75 -0.63 -44.20 13.04
C ARG A 75 -1.29 -43.10 12.19
N LEU A 76 -2.54 -42.74 12.46
CA LEU A 76 -3.21 -41.65 11.75
C LEU A 76 -2.49 -40.32 12.00
N VAL A 77 -2.18 -40.00 13.26
CA VAL A 77 -1.40 -38.78 13.61
C VAL A 77 -0.02 -38.84 12.99
N ALA A 78 0.69 -39.96 13.15
CA ALA A 78 2.03 -40.14 12.62
C ALA A 78 2.08 -39.97 11.09
N ASN A 79 1.11 -40.50 10.35
CA ASN A 79 1.05 -40.37 8.89
C ASN A 79 0.93 -38.91 8.43
N TRP A 80 0.15 -38.08 9.13
CA TRP A 80 0.06 -36.65 8.84
C TRP A 80 1.37 -35.92 9.14
N LEU A 81 2.01 -36.21 10.27
CA LEU A 81 3.30 -35.62 10.62
C LEU A 81 4.42 -36.04 9.64
N LEU A 82 4.42 -37.31 9.23
CA LEU A 82 5.34 -37.84 8.20
C LEU A 82 5.09 -37.21 6.84
N LEU A 83 3.83 -37.04 6.41
CA LEU A 83 3.49 -36.31 5.18
C LEU A 83 4.02 -34.87 5.25
N GLY A 84 3.91 -34.23 6.41
CA GLY A 84 4.50 -32.92 6.68
C GLY A 84 6.01 -32.90 6.43
N GLY A 85 6.74 -33.80 7.09
CA GLY A 85 8.20 -33.93 6.93
C GLY A 85 8.62 -34.25 5.50
N LEU A 86 7.93 -35.18 4.83
CA LEU A 86 8.20 -35.54 3.43
C LEU A 86 7.95 -34.37 2.48
N SER A 87 6.88 -33.61 2.70
CA SER A 87 6.57 -32.42 1.89
C SER A 87 7.59 -31.30 2.12
N GLY A 88 8.05 -31.13 3.37
CA GLY A 88 9.14 -30.19 3.69
C GLY A 88 10.48 -30.58 3.07
N LEU A 89 10.80 -31.88 3.02
CA LEU A 89 11.96 -32.38 2.30
C LEU A 89 11.80 -32.18 0.79
N ALA A 90 10.62 -32.44 0.24
CA ALA A 90 10.32 -32.18 -1.17
C ALA A 90 10.50 -30.70 -1.52
N LEU A 91 10.06 -29.78 -0.65
CA LEU A 91 10.32 -28.35 -0.80
C LEU A 91 11.81 -28.05 -0.90
N LEU A 92 12.63 -28.58 0.01
CA LEU A 92 14.08 -28.38 0.00
C LEU A 92 14.70 -28.85 -1.32
N LEU A 93 14.30 -30.03 -1.80
CA LEU A 93 14.83 -30.61 -3.03
C LEU A 93 14.37 -29.83 -4.27
N VAL A 94 13.10 -29.46 -4.36
CA VAL A 94 12.58 -28.65 -5.47
C VAL A 94 13.23 -27.27 -5.45
N PHE A 95 13.37 -26.63 -4.29
CA PHE A 95 13.98 -25.31 -4.20
C PHE A 95 15.45 -25.30 -4.67
N LEU A 96 16.21 -26.35 -4.38
CA LEU A 96 17.63 -26.43 -4.74
C LEU A 96 17.88 -26.97 -6.17
N PHE A 97 17.06 -27.92 -6.62
CA PHE A 97 17.37 -28.74 -7.81
C PHE A 97 16.35 -28.60 -8.94
N TRP A 98 15.45 -27.61 -8.88
CA TRP A 98 14.49 -27.32 -9.95
C TRP A 98 14.97 -26.16 -10.84
N PRO A 99 14.73 -26.20 -12.16
CA PRO A 99 15.07 -25.10 -13.07
C PRO A 99 14.18 -23.88 -12.83
N TRP A 100 14.62 -22.97 -11.97
CA TRP A 100 13.88 -21.77 -11.54
C TRP A 100 14.17 -20.52 -12.38
N GLU A 101 15.17 -20.56 -13.26
CA GLU A 101 15.53 -19.44 -14.12
C GLU A 101 14.43 -19.13 -15.14
N TYR A 102 14.13 -17.83 -15.32
CA TYR A 102 13.11 -17.39 -16.28
C TYR A 102 13.39 -17.89 -17.69
N ARG A 103 12.37 -18.50 -18.30
CA ARG A 103 12.38 -18.98 -19.68
C ARG A 103 11.16 -18.40 -20.40
N GLY A 104 11.38 -17.78 -21.56
CA GLY A 104 10.30 -17.22 -22.38
C GLY A 104 9.39 -18.31 -22.96
N GLY A 105 8.17 -17.95 -23.36
CA GLY A 105 7.12 -18.90 -23.76
C GLY A 105 7.53 -19.92 -24.84
N ASP A 106 8.32 -19.48 -25.82
CA ASP A 106 8.75 -20.32 -26.94
C ASP A 106 10.07 -21.07 -26.69
N THR A 107 10.66 -20.94 -25.50
CA THR A 107 11.95 -21.56 -25.18
C THR A 107 11.78 -22.96 -24.61
N GLU A 108 12.69 -23.86 -24.98
CA GLU A 108 12.72 -25.21 -24.43
C GLU A 108 12.84 -25.15 -22.89
N GLY A 109 12.01 -25.90 -22.19
CA GLY A 109 11.98 -25.93 -20.73
C GLY A 109 11.17 -24.82 -20.05
N HIS A 110 10.43 -23.99 -20.79
CA HIS A 110 9.47 -23.03 -20.23
C HIS A 110 8.45 -23.68 -19.28
N SER A 111 7.92 -24.85 -19.63
CA SER A 111 6.99 -25.59 -18.77
C SER A 111 7.59 -26.00 -17.42
N TRP A 112 8.90 -26.28 -17.36
CA TRP A 112 9.57 -26.58 -16.09
C TRP A 112 9.70 -25.32 -15.23
N TYR A 113 10.02 -24.17 -15.84
CA TYR A 113 10.02 -22.88 -15.14
C TYR A 113 8.64 -22.53 -14.56
N ASP A 114 7.57 -22.67 -15.35
CA ASP A 114 6.20 -22.39 -14.91
C ASP A 114 5.76 -23.23 -13.71
N LEU A 115 6.30 -24.44 -13.57
CA LEU A 115 6.03 -25.33 -12.44
C LEU A 115 6.82 -24.99 -11.17
N ALA A 116 7.87 -24.18 -11.25
CA ALA A 116 8.73 -23.88 -10.10
C ALA A 116 7.93 -23.26 -8.94
N THR A 117 7.17 -22.19 -9.21
CA THR A 117 6.39 -21.48 -8.19
C THR A 117 5.21 -22.32 -7.64
N PRO A 118 4.40 -22.99 -8.49
CA PRO A 118 3.38 -23.92 -8.02
C PRO A 118 3.94 -25.03 -7.11
N LEU A 119 5.10 -25.60 -7.45
CA LEU A 119 5.72 -26.65 -6.64
C LEU A 119 6.23 -26.12 -5.30
N TYR A 120 6.77 -24.90 -5.25
CA TYR A 120 7.11 -24.24 -3.98
C TYR A 120 5.86 -24.10 -3.10
N GLY A 121 4.77 -23.59 -3.67
CA GLY A 121 3.50 -23.41 -2.95
C GLY A 121 2.93 -24.73 -2.44
N LEU A 122 2.89 -25.76 -3.29
CA LEU A 122 2.32 -27.07 -2.94
C LEU A 122 3.14 -27.78 -1.86
N THR A 123 4.46 -27.86 -2.03
CA THR A 123 5.34 -28.58 -1.09
C THR A 123 5.43 -27.87 0.27
N PHE A 124 5.53 -26.53 0.27
CA PHE A 124 5.51 -25.73 1.49
C PHE A 124 4.15 -25.78 2.19
N GLY A 125 3.07 -25.50 1.46
CA GLY A 125 1.72 -25.46 2.00
C GLY A 125 1.27 -26.82 2.54
N LEU A 126 1.52 -27.91 1.81
CA LEU A 126 1.18 -29.25 2.26
C LEU A 126 1.96 -29.67 3.51
N SER A 127 3.22 -29.23 3.63
CA SER A 127 4.04 -29.50 4.82
C SER A 127 3.39 -28.96 6.09
N ILE A 128 3.16 -27.65 6.15
CA ILE A 128 2.59 -27.00 7.33
C ILE A 128 1.14 -27.42 7.58
N LEU A 129 0.35 -27.64 6.51
CA LEU A 129 -1.03 -28.11 6.63
C LEU A 129 -1.08 -29.50 7.26
N ALA A 130 -0.22 -30.42 6.80
CA ALA A 130 -0.15 -31.77 7.33
C ALA A 130 0.34 -31.80 8.78
N ILE A 131 1.34 -30.97 9.13
CA ILE A 131 1.79 -30.81 10.53
C ILE A 131 0.66 -30.26 11.40
N GLY A 132 -0.04 -29.22 10.94
CA GLY A 132 -1.18 -28.63 11.65
C GLY A 132 -2.31 -29.64 11.89
N ILE A 133 -2.69 -30.42 10.87
CA ILE A 133 -3.67 -31.50 11.01
C ILE A 133 -3.18 -32.55 12.01
N GLY A 134 -1.90 -32.96 11.93
CA GLY A 134 -1.30 -33.91 12.85
C GLY A 134 -1.36 -33.44 14.31
N ALA A 135 -1.01 -32.18 14.58
CA ALA A 135 -1.05 -31.58 15.92
C ALA A 135 -2.49 -31.50 16.48
N VAL A 136 -3.46 -31.08 15.65
CA VAL A 136 -4.88 -31.04 16.06
C VAL A 136 -5.42 -32.44 16.33
N LEU A 137 -5.07 -33.42 15.49
CA LEU A 137 -5.46 -34.81 15.73
C LEU A 137 -4.83 -35.37 17.00
N TYR A 138 -3.58 -35.00 17.32
CA TYR A 138 -2.94 -35.37 18.58
C TYR A 138 -3.70 -34.80 19.78
N GLN A 139 -4.06 -33.51 19.74
CA GLN A 139 -4.89 -32.89 20.77
C GLN A 139 -6.26 -33.60 20.91
N LYS A 140 -6.93 -33.92 19.80
CA LYS A 140 -8.25 -34.56 19.83
C LYS A 140 -8.24 -36.03 20.25
N LYS A 141 -7.13 -36.75 20.09
CA LYS A 141 -7.06 -38.21 20.25
C LYS A 141 -6.19 -38.68 21.41
N PHE A 142 -5.25 -37.87 21.91
CA PHE A 142 -4.29 -38.29 22.93
C PHE A 142 -4.19 -37.35 24.12
N ILE A 143 -4.31 -36.03 23.92
CA ILE A 143 -4.36 -35.12 25.06
C ILE A 143 -5.68 -35.37 25.83
N PRO A 144 -5.61 -35.62 27.15
CA PRO A 144 -6.79 -35.79 27.99
C PRO A 144 -7.77 -34.65 27.80
N GLU A 145 -9.06 -34.97 27.77
CA GLU A 145 -10.08 -33.92 27.77
C GLU A 145 -10.12 -33.28 29.14
N GLU A 146 -9.85 -31.99 29.21
CA GLU A 146 -9.86 -31.24 30.45
C GLU A 146 -10.91 -30.13 30.38
N ILE A 147 -11.81 -30.09 31.37
CA ILE A 147 -12.75 -29.00 31.57
C ILE A 147 -12.31 -28.28 32.85
N SER A 148 -11.81 -27.06 32.67
CA SER A 148 -11.32 -26.21 33.75
C SER A 148 -12.20 -24.98 33.86
N ILE A 149 -12.66 -24.68 35.06
CA ILE A 149 -13.43 -23.48 35.39
C ILE A 149 -12.47 -22.52 36.07
N GLN A 150 -12.29 -21.33 35.49
CA GLN A 150 -11.52 -20.26 36.13
C GLN A 150 -12.47 -19.15 36.58
N GLU A 151 -12.40 -18.79 37.87
CA GLU A 151 -13.11 -17.62 38.38
C GLU A 151 -12.50 -16.36 37.76
N ARG A 152 -13.31 -15.65 36.97
CA ARG A 152 -12.88 -14.38 36.37
C ARG A 152 -13.01 -13.27 37.39
N HIS A 153 -11.88 -12.69 37.80
CA HIS A 153 -11.85 -11.47 38.61
C HIS A 153 -12.04 -10.20 37.76
N ASP A 154 -13.03 -10.24 36.85
CA ASP A 154 -13.37 -9.12 36.00
C ASP A 154 -14.37 -8.17 36.67
N GLY A 155 -14.39 -6.91 36.22
CA GLY A 155 -15.32 -5.90 36.73
C GLY A 155 -14.65 -4.94 37.71
N ARG A 156 -15.34 -4.62 38.81
CA ARG A 156 -14.89 -3.58 39.73
C ARG A 156 -13.76 -4.10 40.62
N SER A 157 -12.58 -3.47 40.55
CA SER A 157 -11.50 -3.74 41.50
C SER A 157 -11.99 -3.55 42.95
N PRO A 158 -11.48 -4.35 43.91
CA PRO A 158 -11.83 -4.23 45.32
C PRO A 158 -11.77 -2.80 45.84
N GLU A 159 -12.70 -2.43 46.73
CA GLU A 159 -12.83 -1.06 47.21
C GLU A 159 -11.56 -0.57 47.92
N ILE A 160 -10.82 -1.48 48.59
CA ILE A 160 -9.53 -1.17 49.19
C ILE A 160 -8.52 -0.68 48.13
N GLN A 161 -8.34 -1.39 47.01
CA GLN A 161 -7.41 -1.00 45.94
C GLN A 161 -7.85 0.31 45.27
N ARG A 162 -9.15 0.46 45.01
CA ARG A 162 -9.68 1.70 44.42
C ARG A 162 -9.44 2.90 45.32
N LYS A 163 -9.76 2.78 46.61
CA LYS A 163 -9.60 3.87 47.58
C LYS A 163 -8.14 4.18 47.85
N THR A 164 -7.27 3.17 47.98
CA THR A 164 -5.84 3.41 48.23
C THR A 164 -5.14 4.01 47.02
N VAL A 165 -5.45 3.56 45.79
CA VAL A 165 -4.89 4.17 44.57
C VAL A 165 -5.40 5.59 44.37
N ALA A 166 -6.70 5.83 44.56
CA ALA A 166 -7.26 7.18 44.47
C ALA A 166 -6.65 8.12 45.52
N ALA A 167 -6.48 7.65 46.77
CA ALA A 167 -5.84 8.42 47.83
C ALA A 167 -4.37 8.71 47.50
N ASN A 168 -3.60 7.73 47.01
CA ASN A 168 -2.21 7.93 46.62
C ASN A 168 -2.07 8.95 45.47
N LEU A 169 -2.95 8.89 44.45
CA LEU A 169 -2.92 9.83 43.33
C LEU A 169 -3.35 11.25 43.77
N ALA A 170 -4.38 11.33 44.61
CA ALA A 170 -4.87 12.60 45.15
C ALA A 170 -3.82 13.25 46.07
N ASP A 171 -3.22 12.48 46.98
CA ASP A 171 -2.15 12.93 47.86
C ASP A 171 -0.93 13.37 47.05
N GLY A 172 -0.50 12.60 46.04
CA GLY A 172 0.58 13.02 45.14
C GLY A 172 0.30 14.37 44.46
N LEU A 173 -0.94 14.60 44.01
CA LEU A 173 -1.33 15.87 43.41
C LEU A 173 -1.42 17.01 44.45
N GLU A 174 -1.92 16.76 45.66
CA GLU A 174 -2.07 17.77 46.71
C GLU A 174 -0.75 18.15 47.39
N SER A 175 0.04 17.15 47.77
CA SER A 175 1.39 17.30 48.35
C SER A 175 2.36 17.98 47.38
N SER A 176 2.21 17.82 46.06
CA SER A 176 2.97 18.59 45.06
C SER A 176 2.73 20.11 45.16
N THR A 177 1.64 20.53 45.81
CA THR A 177 1.18 21.92 45.94
C THR A 177 0.88 22.64 44.62
N ILE A 178 0.89 21.96 43.46
CA ILE A 178 0.77 22.57 42.13
C ILE A 178 -0.56 23.32 41.94
N LYS A 179 -1.66 22.83 42.52
CA LYS A 179 -2.99 23.47 42.45
C LYS A 179 -3.00 24.90 43.01
N ARG A 180 -2.16 25.19 44.01
CA ARG A 180 -2.03 26.51 44.65
C ARG A 180 -1.08 27.44 43.88
N ARG A 181 -0.16 26.89 43.09
CA ARG A 181 0.85 27.63 42.33
C ARG A 181 0.36 27.92 40.91
N LYS A 182 -0.69 28.74 40.80
CA LYS A 182 -1.39 29.05 39.52
C LYS A 182 -0.45 29.54 38.43
N LEU A 183 0.55 30.36 38.77
CA LEU A 183 1.52 30.85 37.80
C LEU A 183 2.36 29.73 37.18
N ILE A 184 2.75 28.71 37.96
CA ILE A 184 3.52 27.56 37.46
C ILE A 184 2.65 26.68 36.55
N GLY A 185 1.40 26.42 36.94
CA GLY A 185 0.48 25.66 36.08
C GLY A 185 0.17 26.39 34.77
N LEU A 186 -0.03 27.70 34.82
CA LEU A 186 -0.25 28.54 33.64
C LEU A 186 0.99 28.57 32.73
N SER A 187 2.18 28.77 33.30
CA SER A 187 3.43 28.79 32.52
C SER A 187 3.77 27.42 31.93
N LEU A 188 3.48 26.33 32.62
CA LEU A 188 3.60 24.97 32.07
C LEU A 188 2.66 24.76 30.88
N GLY A 189 1.41 25.19 30.99
CA GLY A 189 0.44 25.12 29.90
C GLY A 189 0.86 25.95 28.68
N ILE A 190 1.33 27.17 28.90
CA ILE A 190 1.86 28.02 27.82
C ILE A 190 3.12 27.40 27.20
N GLY A 191 4.05 26.92 28.03
CA GLY A 191 5.30 26.31 27.57
C GLY A 191 5.07 25.07 26.72
N LEU A 192 4.26 24.12 27.22
CA LEU A 192 3.91 22.90 26.48
C LEU A 192 3.01 23.20 25.28
N GLY A 193 2.13 24.19 25.37
CA GLY A 193 1.29 24.63 24.25
C GLY A 193 2.10 25.23 23.11
N ALA A 194 3.02 26.15 23.44
CA ALA A 194 3.92 26.76 22.45
C ALA A 194 4.88 25.73 21.86
N PHE A 195 5.45 24.84 22.69
CA PHE A 195 6.29 23.73 22.23
C PHE A 195 5.52 22.77 21.32
N GLY A 196 4.31 22.36 21.71
CA GLY A 196 3.44 21.47 20.93
C GLY A 196 3.02 22.09 19.60
N ALA A 197 2.60 23.35 19.59
CA ALA A 197 2.28 24.07 18.36
C ALA A 197 3.51 24.22 17.46
N GLY A 198 4.66 24.60 18.04
CA GLY A 198 5.92 24.77 17.31
C GLY A 198 6.40 23.47 16.67
N THR A 199 6.39 22.36 17.41
CA THR A 199 6.77 21.03 16.91
C THR A 199 5.80 20.51 15.85
N LEU A 200 4.49 20.71 16.01
CA LEU A 200 3.50 20.33 15.01
C LEU A 200 3.71 21.09 13.69
N VAL A 201 3.93 22.39 13.76
CA VAL A 201 4.23 23.22 12.58
C VAL A 201 5.58 22.83 11.97
N ALA A 202 6.61 22.58 12.77
CA ALA A 202 7.92 22.16 12.25
C ALA A 202 7.84 20.80 11.53
N PHE A 203 7.09 19.85 12.08
CA PHE A 203 6.93 18.52 11.51
C PHE A 203 6.08 18.54 10.23
N ILE A 204 4.92 19.19 10.26
CA ILE A 204 3.98 19.21 9.13
C ILE A 204 4.37 20.25 8.07
N GLY A 205 4.91 21.39 8.48
CA GLY A 205 5.25 22.52 7.61
C GLY A 205 6.29 22.17 6.54
N GLY A 206 7.18 21.23 6.80
CA GLY A 206 8.11 20.71 5.80
C GLY A 206 7.42 19.97 4.64
N LEU A 207 6.24 19.39 4.88
CA LEU A 207 5.47 18.63 3.89
C LEU A 207 4.49 19.52 3.10
N ILE A 208 3.93 20.56 3.71
CA ILE A 208 3.01 21.50 3.05
C ILE A 208 3.75 22.27 1.94
N LYS A 209 3.35 22.07 0.68
CA LYS A 209 3.88 22.78 -0.49
C LYS A 209 2.90 23.84 -0.96
N ASN A 210 3.42 24.88 -1.63
CA ASN A 210 2.60 25.86 -2.34
C ASN A 210 2.35 25.37 -3.79
N PRO A 211 1.16 24.83 -4.12
CA PRO A 211 0.85 24.34 -5.47
C PRO A 211 0.81 25.46 -6.52
N TRP A 212 0.66 26.71 -6.09
CA TRP A 212 0.56 27.89 -6.95
C TRP A 212 1.89 28.63 -7.13
N LYS A 213 2.99 28.07 -6.63
CA LYS A 213 4.33 28.64 -6.83
C LYS A 213 4.64 28.72 -8.33
N PRO A 214 4.99 29.91 -8.88
CA PRO A 214 5.40 30.04 -10.27
C PRO A 214 6.74 29.33 -10.51
N VAL A 215 6.72 28.18 -11.19
CA VAL A 215 7.90 27.34 -11.41
C VAL A 215 8.15 27.02 -12.88
N VAL A 216 7.12 26.90 -13.70
CA VAL A 216 7.24 26.53 -15.11
C VAL A 216 7.48 27.79 -15.95
N PRO A 217 8.61 27.95 -16.64
CA PRO A 217 8.84 29.07 -17.54
C PRO A 217 7.97 28.92 -18.81
N THR A 218 7.20 29.97 -19.11
CA THR A 218 6.33 30.04 -20.30
C THR A 218 6.59 31.36 -21.04
N ALA A 219 6.01 31.51 -22.24
CA ALA A 219 6.07 32.74 -23.01
C ALA A 219 5.53 33.98 -22.25
N ASP A 220 4.64 33.76 -21.27
CA ASP A 220 4.03 34.81 -20.43
C ASP A 220 4.64 34.87 -19.02
N GLY A 221 5.87 34.39 -18.86
CA GLY A 221 6.59 34.32 -17.59
C GLY A 221 6.35 33.00 -16.84
N LYS A 222 6.82 32.93 -15.59
CA LYS A 222 6.67 31.70 -14.79
C LYS A 222 5.20 31.50 -14.37
N LYS A 223 4.68 30.29 -14.55
CA LYS A 223 3.32 29.89 -14.15
C LYS A 223 3.37 28.69 -13.19
N ALA A 224 2.27 28.45 -12.49
CA ALA A 224 2.14 27.28 -11.63
C ALA A 224 1.88 26.01 -12.46
N VAL A 225 2.26 24.86 -11.92
CA VAL A 225 2.27 23.58 -12.64
C VAL A 225 0.90 23.25 -13.22
N LEU A 226 -0.19 23.38 -12.46
CA LEU A 226 -1.53 22.99 -12.91
C LEU A 226 -2.09 23.83 -14.07
N TRP A 227 -1.56 25.03 -14.31
CA TRP A 227 -1.97 25.92 -15.41
C TRP A 227 -1.19 25.71 -16.71
N THR A 228 -0.10 24.96 -16.69
CA THR A 228 0.74 24.71 -17.87
C THR A 228 0.63 23.27 -18.31
N SER A 229 0.78 22.99 -19.59
CA SER A 229 0.92 21.64 -20.14
C SER A 229 2.26 21.51 -20.88
N GLY A 230 2.62 20.31 -21.36
CA GLY A 230 3.75 20.20 -22.29
C GLY A 230 3.53 20.91 -23.62
N TRP A 231 2.31 21.37 -23.90
CA TRP A 231 1.94 22.17 -25.07
C TRP A 231 2.01 23.68 -24.82
N THR A 232 2.28 24.13 -23.58
CA THR A 232 2.50 25.55 -23.29
C THR A 232 3.79 26.03 -23.97
N PRO A 233 3.75 27.09 -24.80
CA PRO A 233 4.95 27.66 -25.40
C PRO A 233 5.92 28.23 -24.35
N ARG A 234 7.21 27.93 -24.49
CA ARG A 234 8.30 28.45 -23.64
C ARG A 234 8.64 29.91 -23.99
N PHE A 235 8.46 30.29 -25.25
CA PHE A 235 8.64 31.65 -25.78
C PHE A 235 7.63 31.92 -26.90
N LYS A 236 7.45 33.19 -27.27
CA LYS A 236 6.50 33.59 -28.32
C LYS A 236 6.96 33.07 -29.68
N GLY A 237 6.06 32.37 -30.37
CA GLY A 237 6.36 31.77 -31.68
C GLY A 237 7.13 30.45 -31.61
N GLU A 238 7.21 29.80 -30.44
CA GLU A 238 7.76 28.44 -30.35
C GLU A 238 6.89 27.46 -31.14
N THR A 239 7.53 26.73 -32.08
CA THR A 239 6.89 25.64 -32.82
C THR A 239 6.92 24.36 -31.97
N ILE A 240 5.74 23.81 -31.69
CA ILE A 240 5.59 22.53 -31.00
C ILE A 240 4.96 21.55 -31.98
N PHE A 241 5.70 20.53 -32.37
CA PHE A 241 5.25 19.51 -33.32
C PHE A 241 4.37 18.47 -32.64
N LEU A 242 3.40 17.97 -33.39
CA LEU A 242 2.65 16.76 -33.04
C LEU A 242 3.49 15.56 -33.51
N ALA A 243 4.16 14.90 -32.57
CA ALA A 243 5.00 13.75 -32.88
C ALA A 243 4.44 12.46 -32.27
N ARG A 244 4.39 11.37 -33.05
CA ARG A 244 4.00 10.06 -32.55
C ARG A 244 5.18 9.37 -31.88
N ALA A 245 4.91 8.58 -30.85
CA ALA A 245 5.91 7.71 -30.25
C ALA A 245 6.12 6.45 -31.11
N THR A 246 7.36 6.01 -31.32
CA THR A 246 7.67 4.83 -32.15
C THR A 246 7.57 3.50 -31.40
N GLY A 247 7.36 3.52 -30.08
CA GLY A 247 7.30 2.31 -29.24
C GLY A 247 8.67 1.70 -28.92
N ASN A 248 9.77 2.26 -29.45
CA ASN A 248 11.12 1.79 -29.19
C ASN A 248 11.68 2.39 -27.90
N ALA A 249 11.24 1.85 -26.76
CA ALA A 249 11.81 2.19 -25.46
C ALA A 249 13.24 1.62 -25.33
N GLY A 250 14.23 2.31 -25.91
CA GLY A 250 15.65 2.03 -25.72
C GLY A 250 16.51 1.95 -27.00
N THR A 251 15.92 1.93 -28.19
CA THR A 251 16.66 1.83 -29.46
C THR A 251 16.11 2.79 -30.53
N GLY A 252 16.75 3.95 -30.69
CA GLY A 252 16.46 4.92 -31.75
C GLY A 252 15.60 6.12 -31.33
N ALA A 253 15.19 6.91 -32.32
CA ALA A 253 14.41 8.14 -32.10
C ALA A 253 13.04 7.81 -31.48
N PRO A 254 12.72 8.31 -30.27
CA PRO A 254 11.46 8.00 -29.59
C PRO A 254 10.24 8.59 -30.29
N PHE A 255 10.45 9.67 -31.05
CA PHE A 255 9.38 10.44 -31.68
C PHE A 255 9.63 10.66 -33.17
N VAL A 256 8.55 10.65 -33.95
CA VAL A 256 8.55 11.00 -35.38
C VAL A 256 7.46 12.05 -35.62
N LYS A 257 7.82 13.13 -36.31
CA LYS A 257 6.88 14.20 -36.69
C LYS A 257 5.78 13.63 -37.59
N MET A 258 4.54 14.08 -37.38
CA MET A 258 3.39 13.65 -38.16
C MET A 258 3.08 14.64 -39.29
N ARG A 259 2.73 14.12 -40.46
CA ARG A 259 2.07 14.84 -41.55
C ARG A 259 0.56 14.53 -41.54
N PRO A 260 -0.30 15.41 -42.09
CA PRO A 260 -1.73 15.15 -42.18
C PRO A 260 -2.09 13.81 -42.88
N GLU A 261 -1.32 13.44 -43.90
CA GLU A 261 -1.49 12.21 -44.68
C GLU A 261 -1.07 10.92 -43.95
N ASP A 262 -0.36 11.02 -42.83
CA ASP A 262 0.10 9.84 -42.06
C ASP A 262 -1.04 9.16 -41.27
N LEU A 263 -2.22 9.79 -41.19
CA LEU A 263 -3.39 9.28 -40.47
C LEU A 263 -4.57 9.05 -41.41
N ASP A 264 -5.04 7.81 -41.48
CA ASP A 264 -6.20 7.44 -42.31
C ASP A 264 -7.52 8.06 -41.81
N ALA A 265 -8.50 8.17 -42.70
CA ALA A 265 -9.82 8.68 -42.37
C ALA A 265 -10.53 7.78 -41.33
N GLY A 266 -10.94 8.36 -40.21
CA GLY A 266 -11.46 7.64 -39.05
C GLY A 266 -10.38 7.09 -38.11
N GLY A 267 -9.10 7.30 -38.40
CA GLY A 267 -7.99 6.91 -37.54
C GLY A 267 -7.86 7.78 -36.30
N MET A 268 -7.20 7.23 -35.28
CA MET A 268 -6.71 7.98 -34.13
C MET A 268 -5.23 7.66 -33.91
N GLU A 269 -4.44 8.67 -33.59
CA GLU A 269 -3.08 8.46 -33.10
C GLU A 269 -2.79 9.26 -31.84
N THR A 270 -1.90 8.72 -31.00
CA THR A 270 -1.40 9.43 -29.83
C THR A 270 -0.17 10.25 -30.21
N VAL A 271 -0.27 11.56 -30.05
CA VAL A 271 0.81 12.51 -30.31
C VAL A 271 1.26 13.21 -29.03
N PHE A 272 2.53 13.61 -29.04
CA PHE A 272 3.22 14.26 -27.93
C PHE A 272 3.86 15.58 -28.40
N PRO A 273 4.06 16.56 -27.49
CA PRO A 273 4.65 17.85 -27.81
C PRO A 273 6.17 17.70 -28.00
N TRP A 274 6.62 17.68 -29.24
CA TRP A 274 8.04 17.62 -29.57
C TRP A 274 8.55 18.99 -30.03
N ARG A 275 9.72 19.40 -29.54
CA ARG A 275 10.44 20.59 -30.02
C ARG A 275 11.79 20.16 -30.56
N GLU A 276 12.27 20.87 -31.57
CA GLU A 276 13.62 20.64 -32.11
C GLU A 276 14.70 20.80 -31.02
N SER A 277 14.48 21.71 -30.07
CA SER A 277 15.38 21.92 -28.93
C SER A 277 15.40 20.77 -27.91
N ASP A 278 14.42 19.86 -27.93
CA ASP A 278 14.38 18.66 -27.10
C ASP A 278 15.23 17.52 -27.73
N GLY A 279 15.61 17.66 -29.01
CA GLY A 279 16.48 16.75 -29.77
C GLY A 279 15.79 15.49 -30.29
N ASP A 280 16.55 14.59 -30.89
CA ASP A 280 16.07 13.38 -31.60
C ASP A 280 16.19 12.08 -30.79
N GLY A 281 16.68 12.14 -29.55
CA GLY A 281 16.87 11.00 -28.67
C GLY A 281 18.18 10.22 -28.88
N THR A 282 19.07 10.66 -29.77
CA THR A 282 20.36 9.98 -30.04
C THR A 282 21.41 10.20 -28.95
N THR A 283 21.33 11.34 -28.25
CA THR A 283 22.19 11.64 -27.09
C THR A 283 21.46 11.32 -25.78
N THR A 284 22.20 10.98 -24.73
CA THR A 284 21.62 10.70 -23.40
C THR A 284 20.74 11.83 -22.90
N GLU A 285 21.18 13.08 -23.09
CA GLU A 285 20.44 14.28 -22.68
C GLU A 285 19.12 14.43 -23.45
N SER A 286 19.16 14.27 -24.78
CA SER A 286 17.94 14.32 -25.58
C SER A 286 17.00 13.17 -25.23
N HIS A 287 17.52 11.95 -25.07
CA HIS A 287 16.74 10.80 -24.64
C HIS A 287 16.04 11.04 -23.29
N HIS A 288 16.72 11.69 -22.33
CA HIS A 288 16.11 12.05 -21.06
C HIS A 288 14.95 13.02 -21.23
N ARG A 289 15.12 14.10 -22.01
CA ARG A 289 14.05 15.08 -22.31
C ARG A 289 12.85 14.44 -22.99
N LEU A 290 13.09 13.55 -23.95
CA LEU A 290 12.01 12.86 -24.66
C LEU A 290 11.26 11.88 -23.74
N ASN A 291 11.94 11.24 -22.79
CA ASN A 291 11.27 10.45 -21.76
C ASN A 291 10.45 11.30 -20.78
N GLU A 292 10.92 12.49 -20.39
CA GLU A 292 10.12 13.43 -19.60
C GLU A 292 8.84 13.85 -20.35
N ILE A 293 8.92 14.02 -21.67
CA ILE A 293 7.75 14.30 -22.52
C ILE A 293 6.80 13.10 -22.54
N LEU A 294 7.31 11.89 -22.72
CA LEU A 294 6.53 10.65 -22.77
C LEU A 294 5.79 10.39 -21.45
N MET A 295 6.47 10.62 -20.31
CA MET A 295 5.95 10.44 -18.96
C MET A 295 5.12 11.65 -18.48
N GLY A 296 5.10 12.75 -19.23
CA GLY A 296 4.37 13.95 -18.88
C GLY A 296 2.86 13.70 -18.88
N VAL A 297 2.26 13.68 -17.69
CA VAL A 297 0.87 13.29 -17.46
C VAL A 297 -0.17 14.04 -18.30
N ARG A 298 0.13 15.27 -18.76
CA ARG A 298 -0.77 16.14 -19.54
C ARG A 298 -0.36 16.31 -21.01
N ASN A 299 0.63 15.55 -21.45
CA ASN A 299 1.20 15.66 -22.78
C ASN A 299 0.43 14.87 -23.86
N PRO A 300 -0.07 13.65 -23.61
CA PRO A 300 -0.66 12.85 -24.66
C PRO A 300 -1.97 13.47 -25.18
N VAL A 301 -2.03 13.65 -26.49
CA VAL A 301 -3.20 14.13 -27.24
C VAL A 301 -3.57 13.08 -28.28
N MET A 302 -4.87 12.84 -28.45
CA MET A 302 -5.41 12.02 -29.52
C MET A 302 -5.62 12.93 -30.73
N LEU A 303 -4.83 12.69 -31.77
CA LEU A 303 -5.07 13.21 -33.10
C LEU A 303 -6.07 12.30 -33.80
N ILE A 304 -7.29 12.78 -34.03
CA ILE A 304 -8.39 12.04 -34.63
C ILE A 304 -8.69 12.65 -36.00
N ARG A 305 -8.72 11.81 -37.04
CA ARG A 305 -9.16 12.23 -38.37
C ARG A 305 -10.62 11.83 -38.58
N ILE A 306 -11.52 12.80 -38.68
CA ILE A 306 -12.93 12.53 -38.98
C ILE A 306 -13.05 12.13 -40.44
N LYS A 307 -13.96 11.20 -40.78
CA LYS A 307 -14.16 10.82 -42.18
C LYS A 307 -14.78 12.02 -42.92
N PRO A 308 -14.33 12.34 -44.15
CA PRO A 308 -14.85 13.50 -44.89
C PRO A 308 -16.38 13.51 -45.03
N GLY A 309 -17.01 12.34 -45.22
CA GLY A 309 -18.45 12.21 -45.31
C GLY A 309 -19.21 12.55 -44.02
N ASP A 310 -18.56 12.48 -42.86
CA ASP A 310 -19.15 12.73 -41.54
C ASP A 310 -18.89 14.16 -41.03
N MET A 311 -18.10 14.97 -41.74
CA MET A 311 -17.73 16.33 -41.31
C MET A 311 -18.93 17.25 -41.07
N HIS A 312 -20.03 17.05 -41.80
CA HIS A 312 -21.26 17.81 -41.64
C HIS A 312 -21.97 17.57 -40.28
N ARG A 313 -21.60 16.49 -39.57
CA ARG A 313 -22.13 16.12 -38.25
C ARG A 313 -21.34 16.74 -37.11
N VAL A 314 -20.20 17.36 -37.39
CA VAL A 314 -19.31 17.91 -36.36
C VAL A 314 -19.89 19.20 -35.80
N VAL A 315 -20.02 19.25 -34.48
CA VAL A 315 -20.35 20.45 -33.72
C VAL A 315 -19.08 20.95 -33.04
N LYS A 316 -18.68 22.17 -33.38
CA LYS A 316 -17.52 22.82 -32.75
C LYS A 316 -17.92 23.54 -31.47
N ARG A 317 -17.00 23.59 -30.51
CA ARG A 317 -17.22 24.29 -29.25
C ARG A 317 -17.05 25.78 -29.42
N GLN A 318 -17.87 26.56 -28.71
CA GLN A 318 -17.76 28.00 -28.65
C GLN A 318 -16.36 28.42 -28.19
N GLY A 319 -15.70 29.31 -28.93
CA GLY A 319 -14.33 29.78 -28.66
C GLY A 319 -13.21 28.83 -29.09
N GLN A 320 -13.55 27.68 -29.71
CA GLN A 320 -12.60 26.68 -30.23
C GLN A 320 -12.91 26.30 -31.68
N GLU A 321 -13.63 27.16 -32.41
CA GLU A 321 -14.18 26.87 -33.76
C GLU A 321 -13.10 26.69 -34.83
N SER A 322 -11.90 27.23 -34.61
CA SER A 322 -10.77 27.16 -35.54
C SER A 322 -9.64 26.25 -35.05
N PHE A 323 -9.90 25.36 -34.09
CA PHE A 323 -8.85 24.53 -33.48
C PHE A 323 -8.48 23.29 -34.32
N ASN A 324 -9.28 22.94 -35.31
CA ASN A 324 -9.02 21.82 -36.21
C ASN A 324 -8.32 22.30 -37.50
N PHE A 325 -7.50 21.42 -38.09
CA PHE A 325 -6.94 21.62 -39.43
C PHE A 325 -7.57 20.61 -40.39
N GLY A 326 -8.37 21.09 -41.36
CA GLY A 326 -9.13 20.20 -42.23
C GLY A 326 -10.09 19.28 -41.45
N ASP A 327 -9.95 17.98 -41.65
CA ASP A 327 -10.69 16.92 -40.96
C ASP A 327 -9.98 16.37 -39.70
N LEU A 328 -8.87 16.99 -39.27
CA LEU A 328 -8.09 16.58 -38.10
C LEU A 328 -8.47 17.36 -36.83
N PHE A 329 -8.78 16.63 -35.76
CA PHE A 329 -9.13 17.15 -34.44
C PHE A 329 -8.18 16.59 -33.39
N ALA A 330 -7.71 17.44 -32.48
CA ALA A 330 -6.76 17.06 -31.46
C ALA A 330 -7.38 17.24 -30.06
N PHE A 331 -7.68 16.15 -29.37
CA PHE A 331 -8.26 16.18 -28.01
C PHE A 331 -7.31 15.55 -26.99
N THR A 332 -7.25 16.06 -25.77
CA THR A 332 -6.41 15.46 -24.72
C THR A 332 -6.79 14.00 -24.48
N LYS A 333 -5.80 13.11 -24.40
CA LYS A 333 -6.02 11.72 -23.96
C LYS A 333 -6.36 11.65 -22.46
N VAL A 334 -6.00 12.68 -21.69
CA VAL A 334 -6.26 12.77 -20.25
C VAL A 334 -7.74 13.02 -20.00
N CYS A 335 -8.43 12.06 -19.37
CA CYS A 335 -9.84 12.17 -19.04
C CYS A 335 -10.11 13.33 -18.06
N SER A 336 -11.18 14.09 -18.34
CA SER A 336 -11.63 15.23 -17.53
C SER A 336 -12.22 14.84 -16.16
N HIS A 337 -12.42 13.55 -15.87
CA HIS A 337 -12.91 13.09 -14.57
C HIS A 337 -11.77 12.97 -13.55
N LEU A 338 -10.98 11.89 -13.64
CA LEU A 338 -9.90 11.53 -12.72
C LEU A 338 -8.54 11.33 -13.41
N GLY A 339 -8.40 11.79 -14.66
CA GLY A 339 -7.09 11.88 -15.33
C GLY A 339 -6.59 10.60 -16.02
N CYS A 340 -7.33 9.49 -16.00
CA CYS A 340 -6.95 8.30 -16.76
C CYS A 340 -6.81 8.59 -18.27
N PRO A 341 -5.82 8.00 -18.96
CA PRO A 341 -5.74 8.05 -20.42
C PRO A 341 -6.96 7.35 -21.06
N ALA A 342 -7.80 8.12 -21.75
CA ALA A 342 -8.94 7.63 -22.52
C ALA A 342 -8.49 7.09 -23.88
N SER A 343 -7.77 5.97 -23.85
CA SER A 343 -7.06 5.41 -25.00
C SER A 343 -7.92 4.59 -25.96
N LEU A 344 -9.10 4.15 -25.54
CA LEU A 344 -9.96 3.31 -26.36
C LEU A 344 -10.79 4.21 -27.28
N TYR A 345 -10.81 3.90 -28.57
CA TYR A 345 -11.52 4.71 -29.56
C TYR A 345 -12.32 3.82 -30.51
N GLU A 346 -13.62 4.09 -30.58
CA GLU A 346 -14.55 3.38 -31.46
C GLU A 346 -14.69 4.15 -32.77
N GLN A 347 -13.96 3.73 -33.80
CA GLN A 347 -13.83 4.45 -35.08
C GLN A 347 -15.16 4.66 -35.81
N GLN A 348 -16.12 3.75 -35.64
CA GLN A 348 -17.40 3.80 -36.36
C GLN A 348 -18.35 4.88 -35.83
N SER A 349 -18.30 5.15 -34.53
CA SER A 349 -19.22 6.03 -33.81
C SER A 349 -18.53 7.29 -33.26
N TYR A 350 -17.21 7.43 -33.45
CA TYR A 350 -16.39 8.52 -32.94
C TYR A 350 -16.40 8.66 -31.41
N ARG A 351 -16.54 7.54 -30.70
CA ARG A 351 -16.51 7.55 -29.23
C ARG A 351 -15.10 7.36 -28.71
N ILE A 352 -14.72 8.22 -27.78
CA ILE A 352 -13.51 8.11 -26.97
C ILE A 352 -13.93 7.50 -25.63
N LEU A 353 -13.40 6.33 -25.29
CA LEU A 353 -13.76 5.57 -24.10
C LEU A 353 -12.60 5.58 -23.09
N CYS A 354 -12.93 5.98 -21.85
CA CYS A 354 -12.03 5.89 -20.72
C CYS A 354 -12.13 4.51 -20.06
N PRO A 355 -11.06 3.68 -20.03
CA PRO A 355 -11.14 2.31 -19.50
C PRO A 355 -11.34 2.25 -17.97
N CYS A 356 -11.03 3.32 -17.24
CA CYS A 356 -11.09 3.33 -15.78
C CYS A 356 -12.53 3.33 -15.24
N HIS A 357 -13.35 4.27 -15.71
CA HIS A 357 -14.72 4.46 -15.21
C HIS A 357 -15.74 4.65 -16.34
N GLN A 358 -15.36 4.23 -17.55
CA GLN A 358 -16.24 4.11 -18.71
C GLN A 358 -16.87 5.42 -19.18
N SER A 359 -16.31 6.59 -18.82
CA SER A 359 -16.70 7.85 -19.44
C SER A 359 -16.53 7.74 -20.96
N GLN A 360 -17.58 8.07 -21.69
CA GLN A 360 -17.58 8.09 -23.16
C GLN A 360 -17.71 9.53 -23.62
N PHE A 361 -16.81 9.98 -24.48
CA PHE A 361 -16.80 11.31 -25.06
C PHE A 361 -17.09 11.21 -26.56
N ASP A 362 -17.98 12.08 -27.04
CA ASP A 362 -18.34 12.15 -28.46
C ASP A 362 -17.38 13.10 -29.20
N ALA A 363 -16.48 12.54 -30.01
CA ALA A 363 -15.49 13.33 -30.74
C ALA A 363 -16.11 14.22 -31.84
N LEU A 364 -17.32 13.93 -32.32
CA LEU A 364 -18.04 14.81 -33.26
C LEU A 364 -18.62 16.03 -32.55
N HIS A 365 -18.90 15.94 -31.25
CA HIS A 365 -19.44 17.03 -30.44
C HIS A 365 -18.40 17.53 -29.44
N PHE A 366 -17.27 18.06 -29.95
CA PHE A 366 -16.18 18.66 -29.17
C PHE A 366 -15.69 17.81 -27.97
N ALA A 367 -15.73 16.49 -28.09
CA ALA A 367 -15.42 15.55 -27.02
C ALA A 367 -16.26 15.77 -25.75
N LYS A 368 -17.54 16.14 -25.91
CA LYS A 368 -18.52 16.23 -24.82
C LYS A 368 -18.78 14.83 -24.24
N PRO A 369 -18.81 14.66 -22.91
CA PRO A 369 -19.19 13.39 -22.32
C PRO A 369 -20.67 13.09 -22.62
N ILE A 370 -20.94 11.89 -23.10
CA ILE A 370 -22.28 11.36 -23.38
C ILE A 370 -22.67 10.21 -22.43
N PHE A 371 -21.70 9.68 -21.66
CA PHE A 371 -21.91 8.64 -20.67
C PHE A 371 -20.80 8.67 -19.60
N GLY A 372 -21.08 8.04 -18.45
CA GLY A 372 -20.15 7.88 -17.34
C GLY A 372 -20.00 9.14 -16.46
N PRO A 373 -19.07 9.12 -15.48
CA PRO A 373 -18.99 10.15 -14.44
C PRO A 373 -18.29 11.45 -14.88
N ALA A 374 -17.79 11.54 -16.12
CA ALA A 374 -17.14 12.76 -16.58
C ALA A 374 -18.19 13.85 -16.87
N ALA A 375 -18.03 15.02 -16.25
CA ALA A 375 -18.96 16.14 -16.40
C ALA A 375 -18.47 17.25 -17.36
N ARG A 376 -17.27 17.12 -17.94
CA ARG A 376 -16.63 18.14 -18.78
C ARG A 376 -16.09 17.53 -20.07
N ALA A 377 -16.10 18.32 -21.14
CA ALA A 377 -15.44 17.95 -22.40
C ALA A 377 -13.93 17.75 -22.20
N LEU A 378 -13.30 16.99 -23.10
CA LEU A 378 -11.84 16.95 -23.21
C LEU A 378 -11.35 18.29 -23.79
N ALA A 379 -10.14 18.71 -23.42
CA ALA A 379 -9.59 19.96 -23.96
C ALA A 379 -9.14 19.72 -25.40
N GLN A 380 -9.48 20.65 -26.30
CA GLN A 380 -9.09 20.59 -27.70
C GLN A 380 -7.82 21.42 -27.92
N LEU A 381 -6.81 20.84 -28.58
CA LEU A 381 -5.56 21.50 -28.95
C LEU A 381 -5.75 22.17 -30.32
N PRO A 382 -5.42 23.46 -30.48
CA PRO A 382 -5.41 24.10 -31.79
C PRO A 382 -4.24 23.57 -32.63
N ILE A 383 -4.51 23.12 -33.84
CA ILE A 383 -3.48 22.57 -34.75
C ILE A 383 -3.45 23.29 -36.10
N THR A 384 -2.26 23.31 -36.72
CA THR A 384 -2.01 23.82 -38.07
C THR A 384 -0.87 23.02 -38.70
N ILE A 385 -0.49 23.36 -39.94
CA ILE A 385 0.72 22.86 -40.59
C ILE A 385 1.84 23.90 -40.53
N ASP A 386 3.08 23.42 -40.48
CA ASP A 386 4.27 24.24 -40.73
C ASP A 386 4.53 24.43 -42.24
N LYS A 387 5.65 25.09 -42.57
CA LYS A 387 6.06 25.35 -43.96
C LYS A 387 6.47 24.09 -44.73
N ASP A 388 6.89 23.05 -44.01
CA ASP A 388 7.38 21.78 -44.57
C ASP A 388 6.27 20.71 -44.63
N GLY A 389 5.06 21.04 -44.17
CA GLY A 389 3.86 20.21 -44.18
C GLY A 389 3.68 19.31 -42.95
N TYR A 390 4.40 19.53 -41.86
CA TYR A 390 4.23 18.81 -40.60
C TYR A 390 3.16 19.45 -39.71
N LEU A 391 2.48 18.64 -38.91
CA LEU A 391 1.49 19.08 -37.92
C LEU A 391 2.17 19.74 -36.73
N VAL A 392 1.70 20.95 -36.41
CA VAL A 392 2.17 21.75 -35.26
C VAL A 392 1.00 22.31 -34.48
N ALA A 393 1.20 22.53 -33.17
CA ALA A 393 0.24 23.20 -32.32
C ALA A 393 0.25 24.72 -32.58
N ASN A 394 -0.93 25.34 -32.60
CA ASN A 394 -1.10 26.79 -32.72
C ASN A 394 -1.43 27.42 -31.35
N GLY A 395 -0.57 27.14 -30.37
CA GLY A 395 -0.74 27.55 -28.97
C GLY A 395 -1.09 26.40 -28.03
N ASP A 396 -1.40 26.75 -26.78
CA ASP A 396 -1.83 25.81 -25.73
C ASP A 396 -3.36 25.65 -25.74
N PHE A 397 -3.86 24.78 -24.86
CA PHE A 397 -5.29 24.66 -24.58
C PHE A 397 -5.85 25.95 -23.94
N ILE A 398 -7.15 26.19 -24.14
CA ILE A 398 -7.89 27.21 -23.38
C ILE A 398 -8.06 26.75 -21.93
N GLU A 399 -8.48 25.50 -21.73
CA GLU A 399 -8.67 24.95 -20.39
C GLU A 399 -7.45 24.19 -19.87
N PRO A 400 -7.25 24.15 -18.53
CA PRO A 400 -6.27 23.25 -17.94
C PRO A 400 -6.57 21.79 -18.30
N VAL A 401 -5.53 21.04 -18.66
CA VAL A 401 -5.68 19.62 -19.05
C VAL A 401 -5.98 18.74 -17.85
N GLY A 402 -6.97 17.84 -18.00
CA GLY A 402 -7.25 16.75 -17.08
C GLY A 402 -8.32 17.01 -16.00
N PRO A 403 -8.20 16.34 -14.83
CA PRO A 403 -9.22 16.36 -13.78
C PRO A 403 -9.39 17.75 -13.16
N ALA A 404 -10.50 17.94 -12.45
CA ALA A 404 -10.80 19.23 -11.83
C ALA A 404 -9.91 19.43 -10.59
N PHE A 405 -9.63 20.69 -10.30
CA PHE A 405 -9.06 21.14 -9.03
C PHE A 405 -9.87 22.34 -8.55
N TRP A 406 -9.78 22.67 -7.27
CA TRP A 406 -10.70 23.62 -6.62
C TRP A 406 -10.70 25.02 -7.27
N GLU A 407 -9.53 25.50 -7.68
CA GLU A 407 -9.32 26.82 -8.28
C GLU A 407 -9.57 26.84 -9.81
N ARG A 408 -10.03 25.74 -10.41
CA ARG A 408 -10.27 25.64 -11.84
C ARG A 408 -11.45 26.55 -12.24
N LYS A 409 -11.24 27.40 -13.25
CA LYS A 409 -12.32 28.12 -13.92
C LYS A 409 -12.97 27.26 -15.00
N THR A 410 -14.28 27.33 -15.12
CA THR A 410 -15.05 26.76 -16.24
C THR A 410 -15.38 27.88 -17.23
N SER A 411 -14.95 27.74 -18.48
CA SER A 411 -15.37 28.56 -19.62
C SER A 411 -16.42 27.83 -20.44
#